data_AF-X1NU90-F1
#
_entry.id   AF-X1NU90-F1
#
_cell.length_a   1.000
_cell.length_b   1.000
_cell.length_c   1.000
_cell.angle_alpha   90.00
_cell.angle_beta   90.00
_cell.angle_gamma   90.00
#
_symmetry.space_group_name_H-M   'P 1'
#
loop_
_entity.id
_entity.type
_entity.pdbx_description
1 polymer ?
#
loop_
_entity_poly.entity_id
_entity_poly.type
_entity_poly.pdbx_seq_one_letter_code
_entity_poly.pdbx_strand_id
1 'polypeptide(L)'
;IDNEFKISVYAGHDNPYGVMWTLIMAKLLSRDDGSTPLIGLNFSNSVNNETIEISAEIRQAFDFEDIVRFEHHILETQKSIVRQPYDRRSELMELASKVRNVSAKHEGGDIDVEAQRDHPSDILEYFMKKEEVLEKGMMSLLLRNYLDKHDAVNNTA
;
A
#
# COMPACT_ATOMS: atom_id res chain seq x y z
N ILE A 1 -16.80 -12.39 19.08
CA ILE A 1 -16.57 -12.16 17.63
C ILE A 1 -15.33 -11.32 17.56
N ASP A 2 -14.26 -11.86 16.98
CA ASP A 2 -13.04 -11.11 16.72
C ASP A 2 -13.12 -10.52 15.33
N ASN A 3 -13.19 -9.19 15.27
CA ASN A 3 -13.19 -8.46 14.02
C ASN A 3 -11.84 -7.76 13.89
N GLU A 4 -11.16 -8.01 12.78
CA GLU A 4 -9.92 -7.35 12.42
C GLU A 4 -10.21 -6.28 11.36
N PHE A 5 -9.57 -5.13 11.50
CA PHE A 5 -9.71 -4.01 10.60
C PHE A 5 -8.34 -3.49 10.18
N LYS A 6 -8.32 -2.86 9.03
CA LYS A 6 -7.16 -2.18 8.50
C LYS A 6 -7.57 -0.83 7.95
N ILE A 7 -6.73 0.17 8.20
CA ILE A 7 -6.96 1.51 7.68
C ILE A 7 -6.63 1.56 6.19
N SER A 8 -7.56 2.07 5.40
CA SER A 8 -7.40 2.27 3.96
C SER A 8 -6.40 3.39 3.64
N VAL A 9 -5.75 3.30 2.48
CA VAL A 9 -4.88 4.38 1.94
C VAL A 9 -5.62 5.72 1.84
N TYR A 10 -6.94 5.69 1.61
CA TYR A 10 -7.78 6.89 1.55
C TYR A 10 -7.93 7.64 2.88
N ALA A 11 -7.57 7.03 4.01
CA ALA A 11 -7.52 7.75 5.28
C ALA A 11 -6.36 8.76 5.34
N GLY A 12 -5.36 8.61 4.47
CA GLY A 12 -4.35 9.64 4.24
C GLY A 12 -3.32 9.80 5.35
N HIS A 13 -2.84 8.71 5.96
CA HIS A 13 -1.74 8.75 6.93
C HIS A 13 -0.44 9.20 6.24
N ASP A 14 -0.21 10.51 6.24
CA ASP A 14 0.87 11.18 5.50
C ASP A 14 2.03 11.67 6.38
N ASN A 15 1.92 11.51 7.70
CA ASN A 15 2.95 11.93 8.65
C ASN A 15 2.90 11.09 9.95
N PRO A 16 3.98 11.11 10.77
CA PRO A 16 4.05 10.27 11.97
C PRO A 16 3.00 10.61 13.04
N TYR A 17 2.54 11.86 13.13
CA TYR A 17 1.50 12.24 14.10
C TYR A 17 0.12 11.69 13.71
N GLY A 18 -0.17 11.62 12.41
CA GLY A 18 -1.38 10.95 11.91
C GLY A 18 -1.40 9.46 12.28
N VAL A 19 -0.24 8.79 12.14
CA VAL A 19 -0.06 7.40 12.59
C VAL A 19 -0.23 7.31 14.10
N MET A 20 0.47 8.15 14.87
CA MET A 20 0.37 8.19 16.34
C MET A 20 -1.07 8.30 16.81
N TRP A 21 -1.86 9.22 16.23
CA TRP A 21 -3.26 9.40 16.60
C TRP A 21 -4.08 8.12 16.42
N THR A 22 -3.85 7.43 15.30
CA THR A 22 -4.54 6.17 15.01
C THR A 22 -4.11 5.06 15.96
N LEU A 23 -2.82 4.98 16.29
CA LEU A 23 -2.30 3.99 17.24
C LEU A 23 -2.76 4.27 18.68
N ILE A 24 -2.93 5.52 19.09
CA ILE A 24 -3.56 5.88 20.38
C ILE A 24 -4.97 5.31 20.45
N MET A 25 -5.77 5.51 19.39
CA MET A 25 -7.13 4.97 19.33
C MET A 25 -7.13 3.43 19.36
N ALA A 26 -6.20 2.79 18.65
CA ALA A 26 -6.04 1.34 18.68
C ALA A 26 -5.63 0.82 20.07
N LYS A 27 -4.77 1.55 20.81
CA LYS A 27 -4.35 1.23 22.17
C LYS A 27 -5.50 1.38 23.17
N LEU A 28 -6.29 2.44 23.05
CA LEU A 28 -7.49 2.64 23.88
C LEU A 28 -8.51 1.50 23.73
N LEU A 29 -8.56 0.89 22.54
CA LEU A 29 -9.45 -0.23 22.21
C LEU A 29 -8.77 -1.60 22.32
N SER A 30 -7.58 -1.68 22.92
CA SER A 30 -6.88 -2.95 23.12
C SER A 30 -7.54 -3.78 24.20
N ARG A 31 -7.42 -5.10 24.07
CA ARG A 31 -7.83 -6.07 25.09
C ARG A 31 -6.77 -6.19 26.18
N ASP A 32 -7.13 -6.86 27.27
CA ASP A 32 -6.23 -7.13 28.40
C ASP A 32 -5.00 -7.96 28.00
N ASP A 33 -5.09 -8.73 26.91
CA ASP A 33 -3.97 -9.51 26.34
C ASP A 33 -3.04 -8.68 25.42
N GLY A 34 -3.30 -7.38 25.27
CA GLY A 34 -2.54 -6.46 24.43
C GLY A 34 -2.93 -6.47 22.94
N SER A 35 -3.81 -7.37 22.51
CA SER A 35 -4.30 -7.39 21.13
C SER A 35 -5.20 -6.18 20.83
N THR A 36 -5.22 -5.74 19.57
CA THR A 36 -6.12 -4.68 19.09
C THR A 36 -6.81 -5.12 17.80
N PRO A 37 -8.06 -4.67 17.52
CA PRO A 37 -8.71 -4.92 16.24
C PRO A 37 -7.96 -4.36 15.02
N LEU A 38 -7.05 -3.39 15.21
CA LEU A 38 -6.27 -2.81 14.13
C LEU A 38 -5.10 -3.74 13.75
N ILE A 39 -5.17 -4.38 12.59
CA ILE A 39 -4.11 -5.29 12.10
C ILE A 39 -3.23 -4.68 11.00
N GLY A 40 -3.61 -3.52 10.47
CA GLY A 40 -2.87 -2.90 9.39
C GLY A 40 -3.17 -1.42 9.18
N LEU A 41 -2.17 -0.69 8.73
CA LEU A 41 -2.26 0.74 8.43
C LEU A 41 -1.60 1.00 7.08
N ASN A 42 -2.34 1.62 6.16
CA ASN A 42 -1.76 2.13 4.93
C ASN A 42 -1.23 3.54 5.13
N PHE A 43 -0.01 3.78 4.67
CA PHE A 43 0.47 5.13 4.48
C PHE A 43 -0.12 5.75 3.22
N SER A 44 -0.27 7.07 3.23
CA SER A 44 -0.45 7.86 2.02
C SER A 44 0.77 7.72 1.10
N ASN A 45 0.59 7.90 -0.20
CA ASN A 45 1.69 7.89 -1.16
C ASN A 45 2.65 9.09 -1.02
N SER A 46 2.32 10.07 -0.17
CA SER A 46 3.15 11.25 0.09
C SER A 46 4.27 11.03 1.12
N VAL A 47 4.33 9.86 1.76
CA VAL A 47 5.36 9.58 2.78
C VAL A 47 6.68 9.14 2.15
N ASN A 48 7.76 9.31 2.91
CA ASN A 48 9.10 8.81 2.58
C ASN A 48 9.58 7.78 3.64
N ASN A 49 10.78 7.21 3.47
CA ASN A 49 11.35 6.26 4.42
C ASN A 49 11.49 6.83 5.84
N GLU A 50 11.97 8.06 5.99
CA GLU A 50 12.09 8.73 7.30
C GLU A 50 10.75 8.79 8.04
N THR A 51 9.66 9.13 7.33
CA THR A 51 8.30 9.15 7.89
C THR A 51 7.88 7.78 8.41
N ILE A 52 8.18 6.71 7.65
CA ILE A 52 7.84 5.34 8.02
C ILE A 52 8.71 4.87 9.20
N GLU A 53 10.00 5.19 9.21
CA GLU A 53 10.94 4.87 10.29
C GLU A 53 10.49 5.52 11.62
N ILE A 54 10.19 6.82 11.64
CA ILE A 54 9.66 7.50 12.84
C ILE A 54 8.31 6.89 13.27
N SER A 55 7.45 6.58 12.31
CA SER A 55 6.18 5.91 12.59
C SER A 55 6.37 4.52 13.20
N ALA A 56 7.45 3.82 12.84
CA ALA A 56 7.77 2.50 13.37
C ALA A 56 8.22 2.59 14.83
N GLU A 57 8.99 3.61 15.20
CA GLU A 57 9.34 3.90 16.61
C GLU A 57 8.08 4.15 17.43
N ILE A 58 7.14 4.95 16.91
CA ILE A 58 5.85 5.21 17.57
C ILE A 58 5.06 3.89 17.74
N ARG A 59 4.98 3.08 16.69
CA ARG A 59 4.30 1.77 16.74
C ARG A 59 4.94 0.83 17.77
N GLN A 60 6.26 0.82 17.86
CA GLN A 60 6.99 0.04 18.84
C GLN A 60 6.69 0.52 20.26
N ALA A 61 6.63 1.83 20.51
CA ALA A 61 6.30 2.41 21.81
C ALA A 61 4.87 2.05 22.29
N PHE A 62 3.97 1.63 21.39
CA PHE A 62 2.63 1.13 21.72
C PHE A 62 2.56 -0.40 21.84
N ASP A 63 3.67 -1.13 21.72
CA ASP A 63 3.76 -2.60 21.68
C ASP A 63 3.01 -3.22 20.47
N PHE A 64 2.96 -2.49 19.36
CA PHE A 64 2.19 -2.89 18.17
C PHE A 64 3.04 -3.36 16.99
N GLU A 65 4.36 -3.51 17.16
CA GLU A 65 5.27 -3.88 16.06
C GLU A 65 4.84 -5.17 15.35
N ASP A 66 4.51 -6.21 16.10
CA ASP A 66 4.11 -7.52 15.55
C ASP A 66 2.59 -7.62 15.28
N ILE A 67 1.80 -6.60 15.62
CA ILE A 67 0.33 -6.62 15.52
C ILE A 67 -0.16 -5.76 14.34
N VAL A 68 0.27 -4.49 14.28
CA VAL A 68 -0.18 -3.54 13.26
C VAL A 68 0.83 -3.54 12.11
N ARG A 69 0.48 -4.18 11.00
CA ARG A 69 1.32 -4.16 9.80
C ARG A 69 1.30 -2.79 9.12
N PHE A 70 2.47 -2.27 8.81
CA PHE A 70 2.59 -1.11 7.93
C PHE A 70 2.51 -1.54 6.48
N GLU A 71 1.70 -0.84 5.70
CA GLU A 71 1.52 -1.15 4.29
C GLU A 71 1.74 0.09 3.44
N HIS A 72 2.48 -0.07 2.35
CA HIS A 72 2.82 1.05 1.51
C HIS A 72 2.98 0.66 0.05
N HIS A 73 2.51 1.54 -0.83
CA HIS A 73 2.60 1.40 -2.27
C HIS A 73 4.03 1.63 -2.76
N ILE A 74 4.55 0.66 -3.50
CA ILE A 74 5.92 0.63 -4.04
C ILE A 74 5.91 0.82 -5.55
N LEU A 75 4.95 0.21 -6.22
CA LEU A 75 4.61 0.49 -7.61
C LEU A 75 3.14 0.87 -7.71
N GLU A 76 2.85 1.86 -8.53
CA GLU A 76 1.50 2.40 -8.75
C GLU A 76 1.06 2.26 -10.20
N THR A 77 -0.24 2.41 -10.45
CA THR A 77 -0.77 2.43 -11.82
C THR A 77 -0.21 3.61 -12.60
N GLN A 78 0.02 3.44 -13.90
CA GLN A 78 0.64 4.46 -14.77
C GLN A 78 -0.19 5.75 -14.90
N LYS A 79 -1.51 5.67 -14.75
CA LYS A 79 -2.44 6.80 -14.89
C LYS A 79 -3.24 7.06 -13.62
N SER A 80 -3.71 8.30 -13.51
CA SER A 80 -4.74 8.75 -12.56
C SER A 80 -4.40 8.66 -11.07
N ILE A 81 -3.17 8.24 -10.71
CA ILE A 81 -2.55 8.52 -9.41
C ILE A 81 -1.76 9.84 -9.53
N VAL A 82 -1.88 10.71 -8.52
CA VAL A 82 -1.14 11.99 -8.48
C VAL A 82 0.35 11.73 -8.32
N ARG A 83 1.19 12.54 -9.01
CA ARG A 83 2.67 12.49 -9.03
C ARG A 83 3.31 12.04 -7.70
N GLN A 84 3.91 10.86 -7.72
CA GLN A 84 4.90 10.36 -6.78
C GLN A 84 5.97 9.60 -7.58
N PRO A 85 7.13 9.22 -7.00
CA PRO A 85 8.01 8.25 -7.66
C PRO A 85 7.20 6.99 -7.96
N TYR A 86 7.07 6.66 -9.25
CA TYR A 86 6.28 5.52 -9.68
C TYR A 86 6.87 4.19 -9.23
N ASP A 87 8.18 4.16 -8.92
CA ASP A 87 8.94 3.02 -8.43
C ASP A 87 9.74 3.41 -7.18
N ARG A 88 9.38 2.78 -6.06
CA ARG A 88 10.01 2.96 -4.74
C ARG A 88 10.70 1.70 -4.25
N ARG A 89 11.10 0.78 -5.13
CA ARG A 89 11.75 -0.48 -4.72
C ARG A 89 13.05 -0.27 -3.99
N SER A 90 13.88 0.66 -4.43
CA SER A 90 15.12 1.00 -3.72
C SER A 90 14.83 1.48 -2.30
N GLU A 91 13.80 2.31 -2.14
CA GLU A 91 13.31 2.78 -0.84
C GLU A 91 12.80 1.61 0.01
N LEU A 92 12.04 0.69 -0.57
CA LEU A 92 11.60 -0.54 0.12
C LEU A 92 12.79 -1.37 0.61
N MET A 93 13.81 -1.59 -0.22
CA MET A 93 14.97 -2.40 0.16
C MET A 93 15.74 -1.80 1.33
N GLU A 94 15.89 -0.48 1.36
CA GLU A 94 16.46 0.21 2.51
C GLU A 94 15.59 0.05 3.75
N LEU A 95 14.28 0.32 3.61
CA LEU A 95 13.31 0.29 4.70
C LEU A 95 13.15 -1.11 5.33
N ALA A 96 13.11 -2.15 4.51
CA ALA A 96 12.90 -3.54 4.94
C ALA A 96 14.01 -4.05 5.87
N SER A 97 15.21 -3.47 5.79
CA SER A 97 16.32 -3.79 6.69
C SER A 97 16.20 -3.14 8.08
N LYS A 98 15.36 -2.11 8.21
CA LYS A 98 15.24 -1.28 9.43
C LYS A 98 13.89 -1.43 10.12
N VAL A 99 12.81 -1.62 9.37
CA VAL A 99 11.44 -1.64 9.88
C VAL A 99 10.83 -3.03 9.72
N ARG A 100 10.46 -3.67 10.84
CA ARG A 100 9.82 -4.99 10.85
C ARG A 100 8.33 -4.89 10.50
N ASN A 101 7.72 -6.00 10.08
CA ASN A 101 6.28 -6.09 9.81
C ASN A 101 5.76 -4.98 8.86
N VAL A 102 6.36 -4.93 7.67
CA VAL A 102 5.97 -4.04 6.56
C VAL A 102 5.53 -4.89 5.37
N SER A 103 4.52 -4.44 4.62
CA SER A 103 4.11 -5.00 3.34
C SER A 103 4.30 -3.97 2.24
N ALA A 104 4.93 -4.40 1.15
CA ALA A 104 4.89 -3.69 -0.11
C ALA A 104 3.56 -3.93 -0.83
N LYS A 105 3.10 -2.94 -1.58
CA LYS A 105 1.96 -3.05 -2.49
C LYS A 105 2.34 -2.61 -3.89
N HIS A 106 1.73 -3.28 -4.85
CA HIS A 106 1.91 -3.02 -6.28
C HIS A 106 0.54 -2.85 -6.89
N GLU A 107 0.33 -1.78 -7.63
CA GLU A 107 -0.92 -1.53 -8.38
C GLU A 107 -0.69 -1.47 -9.89
N GLY A 108 0.55 -1.20 -10.32
CA GLY A 108 1.01 -1.25 -11.72
C GLY A 108 2.23 -2.16 -11.91
N GLY A 109 2.69 -2.22 -13.16
CA GLY A 109 3.87 -2.95 -13.60
C GLY A 109 5.16 -2.13 -13.53
N ASP A 110 6.24 -2.70 -14.07
CA ASP A 110 7.50 -2.00 -14.24
C ASP A 110 7.36 -0.80 -15.17
N ILE A 111 7.85 0.38 -14.77
CA ILE A 111 7.71 1.63 -15.52
C ILE A 111 8.22 1.48 -16.96
N ASP A 112 9.40 0.86 -17.13
CA ASP A 112 10.04 0.71 -18.44
C ASP A 112 9.27 -0.23 -19.39
N VAL A 113 8.42 -1.10 -18.83
CA VAL A 113 7.57 -2.04 -19.59
C VAL A 113 6.19 -1.43 -19.82
N GLU A 114 5.53 -1.01 -18.74
CA GLU A 114 4.14 -0.55 -18.75
C GLU A 114 3.98 0.78 -19.49
N ALA A 115 4.96 1.69 -19.40
CA ALA A 115 4.91 2.98 -20.11
C ALA A 115 4.89 2.83 -21.64
N GLN A 116 5.30 1.66 -22.16
CA GLN A 116 5.31 1.35 -23.59
C GLN A 116 4.04 0.60 -24.04
N ARG A 117 3.09 0.31 -23.14
CA ARG A 117 1.83 -0.36 -23.48
C ARG A 117 0.90 0.61 -24.21
N ASP A 118 0.19 0.10 -25.22
CA ASP A 118 -0.91 0.83 -25.85
C ASP A 118 -2.01 1.19 -24.84
N HIS A 119 -2.26 0.29 -23.89
CA HIS A 119 -3.19 0.46 -22.77
C HIS A 119 -2.46 0.27 -21.44
N PRO A 120 -1.83 1.31 -20.88
CA PRO A 120 -1.19 1.23 -19.57
C PRO A 120 -2.24 1.32 -18.46
N SER A 121 -1.93 0.79 -17.28
CA SER A 121 -2.86 0.74 -16.15
C SER A 121 -3.34 2.12 -15.71
N ASP A 122 -4.58 2.16 -15.27
CA ASP A 122 -5.24 3.32 -14.72
C ASP A 122 -6.05 2.87 -13.50
N ILE A 123 -5.78 3.47 -12.33
CA ILE A 123 -6.49 3.12 -11.09
C ILE A 123 -8.01 3.31 -11.21
N LEU A 124 -8.47 4.20 -12.09
CA LEU A 124 -9.90 4.44 -12.29
C LEU A 124 -10.62 3.26 -12.96
N GLU A 125 -9.87 2.37 -13.64
CA GLU A 125 -10.44 1.18 -14.28
C GLU A 125 -10.90 0.13 -13.26
N TYR A 126 -10.45 0.21 -12.01
CA TYR A 126 -10.93 -0.67 -10.92
C TYR A 126 -12.41 -0.43 -10.59
N PHE A 127 -12.94 0.74 -10.94
CA PHE A 127 -14.33 1.11 -10.71
C PHE A 127 -15.24 0.82 -11.92
N MET A 128 -14.69 0.31 -13.02
CA MET A 128 -15.49 -0.05 -14.19
C MET A 128 -16.39 -1.24 -13.88
N LYS A 129 -17.61 -1.18 -14.43
CA LYS A 129 -18.51 -2.33 -14.38
C LYS A 129 -18.05 -3.41 -15.33
N LYS A 130 -18.29 -4.66 -14.95
CA LYS A 130 -17.95 -5.82 -15.78
C LYS A 130 -18.57 -5.73 -17.18
N GLU A 131 -19.82 -5.29 -17.28
CA GLU A 131 -20.54 -5.17 -18.56
C GLU A 131 -19.83 -4.19 -19.50
N GLU A 132 -19.41 -3.03 -18.97
CA GLU A 132 -18.69 -2.02 -19.74
C GLU A 132 -17.33 -2.53 -20.25
N VAL A 133 -16.62 -3.28 -19.41
CA VAL A 133 -15.34 -3.90 -19.77
C VAL A 133 -15.51 -4.91 -20.92
N LEU A 134 -16.60 -5.69 -20.89
CA LEU A 134 -16.92 -6.67 -21.93
C LEU A 134 -17.36 -6.00 -23.23
N GLU A 135 -18.25 -5.00 -23.15
CA GLU A 135 -18.74 -4.23 -24.30
C GLU A 135 -17.62 -3.50 -25.03
N LYS A 136 -16.65 -2.97 -24.29
CA LYS A 136 -15.46 -2.31 -24.85
C LYS A 136 -14.35 -3.27 -25.28
N GLY A 137 -14.50 -4.58 -25.05
CA GLY A 137 -13.50 -5.59 -25.41
C GLY A 137 -12.18 -5.44 -24.64
N MET A 138 -12.18 -4.84 -23.44
CA MET A 138 -10.97 -4.44 -22.70
C MET A 138 -10.29 -5.60 -21.95
N MET A 139 -10.88 -6.79 -21.95
CA MET A 139 -10.44 -7.87 -21.06
C MET A 139 -9.02 -8.37 -21.32
N SER A 140 -8.58 -8.39 -22.58
CA SER A 140 -7.19 -8.71 -22.91
C SER A 140 -6.20 -7.63 -22.46
N LEU A 141 -6.63 -6.36 -22.45
CA LEU A 141 -5.83 -5.21 -22.02
C LEU A 141 -5.65 -5.23 -20.49
N LEU A 142 -6.75 -5.36 -19.75
CA LEU A 142 -6.73 -5.43 -18.29
C LEU A 142 -5.97 -6.67 -17.78
N LEU A 143 -6.10 -7.81 -18.47
CA LEU A 143 -5.28 -8.99 -18.18
C LEU A 143 -3.79 -8.70 -18.37
N ARG A 144 -3.42 -7.96 -19.42
CA ARG A 144 -2.03 -7.57 -19.64
C ARG A 144 -1.51 -6.70 -18.49
N ASN A 145 -2.27 -5.69 -18.06
CA ASN A 145 -1.85 -4.86 -16.92
C ASN A 145 -1.71 -5.69 -15.63
N TYR A 146 -2.62 -6.64 -15.38
CA TYR A 146 -2.51 -7.55 -14.24
C TYR A 146 -1.24 -8.41 -14.28
N LEU A 147 -0.89 -8.93 -15.46
CA LEU A 147 0.34 -9.72 -15.64
C LEU A 147 1.59 -8.85 -15.44
N ASP A 148 1.59 -7.62 -15.96
CA ASP A 148 2.73 -6.69 -15.76
C ASP A 148 2.90 -6.33 -14.27
N LYS A 149 1.80 -6.12 -13.53
CA LYS A 149 1.81 -5.97 -12.06
C LYS A 149 2.38 -7.21 -11.37
N HIS A 150 2.01 -8.40 -11.81
CA HIS A 150 2.51 -9.65 -11.25
C HIS A 150 4.02 -9.83 -11.50
N ASP A 151 4.50 -9.48 -12.69
CA ASP A 151 5.94 -9.47 -13.01
C ASP A 151 6.68 -8.48 -12.11
N ALA A 152 6.12 -7.29 -11.90
CA ALA A 152 6.66 -6.29 -10.99
C ALA A 152 6.77 -6.78 -9.53
N VAL A 153 5.79 -7.54 -9.04
CA VAL A 153 5.84 -8.20 -7.72
C VAL A 153 7.00 -9.20 -7.67
N ASN A 154 7.12 -10.07 -8.68
CA ASN A 154 8.21 -11.06 -8.74
C ASN A 154 9.60 -10.42 -8.82
N ASN A 155 9.73 -9.28 -9.50
CA ASN A 155 10.99 -8.54 -9.57
C ASN A 155 11.36 -7.86 -8.24
N THR A 156 10.40 -7.77 -7.29
CA THR A 156 10.61 -7.18 -5.96
C THR A 156 10.91 -8.23 -4.88
N ALA A 157 10.41 -9.47 -5.03
CA ALA A 157 10.36 -10.50 -3.99
C ALA A 157 11.29 -11.69 -4.24
#